data_AF-A0AAD5YBX0-F1
#
_entry.id   AF-A0AAD5YBX0-F1
#
_cell.length_a   1.000
_cell.length_b   1.000
_cell.length_c   1.000
_cell.angle_alpha   90.00
_cell.angle_beta   90.00
_cell.angle_gamma   90.00
#
_symmetry.space_group_name_H-M   'P 1'
#
loop_
_entity.id
_entity.type
_entity.pdbx_description
1 polymer ?
#
loop_
_entity_poly.entity_id
_entity_poly.type
_entity_poly.pdbx_seq_one_letter_code
_entity_poly.pdbx_strand_id
1 'polypeptide(L)'
;MRAWLMRRGYWMLVKGEELKPGSLVEGKPTTDKSSATLAWSIKAGKAADELYLALEPDQRTHIVGLENNPVAIWKKLVAVHLQKHPGSRFLSYDHFFSIQKKEDETLTSLMTRIDEAMVQVKNLCPDKFSLDDLD
;
A
#
# COMPACT_ATOMS: atom_id res chain seq x y z
N MET A 1 -3.93 1.96 7.62
CA MET A 1 -2.59 1.35 7.78
C MET A 1 -1.43 2.30 7.45
N ARG A 2 -1.47 3.06 6.33
CA ARG A 2 -0.40 4.01 5.94
C ARG A 2 0.01 5.01 7.04
N ALA A 3 -0.95 5.74 7.62
CA ALA A 3 -0.69 6.73 8.66
C ALA A 3 0.00 6.12 9.91
N TRP A 4 -0.37 4.89 10.25
CA TRP A 4 0.17 4.17 11.39
C TRP A 4 1.62 3.69 11.14
N LEU A 5 1.92 3.18 9.94
CA LEU A 5 3.29 2.85 9.53
C LEU A 5 4.20 4.08 9.39
N MET A 6 3.64 5.21 8.95
CA MET A 6 4.36 6.50 8.92
C MET A 6 4.74 6.96 10.32
N ARG A 7 3.81 6.90 11.29
CA ARG A 7 4.09 7.27 12.69
C ARG A 7 5.22 6.44 13.29
N ARG A 8 5.36 5.17 12.89
CA ARG A 8 6.44 4.27 13.34
C ARG A 8 7.71 4.34 12.49
N GLY A 9 7.72 5.11 11.40
CA GLY A 9 8.88 5.26 10.51
C GLY A 9 9.16 4.05 9.62
N TYR A 10 8.19 3.15 9.41
CA TYR A 10 8.34 1.94 8.59
C TYR A 10 7.84 2.10 7.16
N TRP A 11 7.08 3.16 6.87
CA TRP A 11 6.40 3.31 5.59
C TRP A 11 7.35 3.35 4.37
N MET A 12 8.46 4.08 4.45
CA MET A 12 9.41 4.18 3.32
C MET A 12 10.05 2.82 3.00
N LEU A 13 10.26 1.98 4.03
CA LEU A 13 10.74 0.61 3.87
C LEU A 13 9.67 -0.30 3.24
N VAL A 14 8.43 -0.23 3.73
CA VAL A 14 7.30 -1.03 3.21
C VAL A 14 6.97 -0.66 1.76
N LYS A 15 7.07 0.62 1.40
CA LYS A 15 6.89 1.11 0.02
C LYS A 15 8.01 0.64 -0.93
N GLY A 16 9.15 0.20 -0.38
CA GLY A 16 10.31 -0.24 -1.14
C GLY A 16 11.24 0.90 -1.57
N GLU A 17 11.12 2.09 -0.97
CA GLU A 17 11.99 3.24 -1.25
C GLU A 17 13.27 3.21 -0.40
N GLU A 18 13.25 2.60 0.80
CA GLU A 18 14.47 2.33 1.57
C GLU A 18 15.16 1.04 1.07
N LEU A 19 16.14 1.21 0.19
CA LEU A 19 16.97 0.09 -0.27
C LEU A 19 17.92 -0.40 0.83
N LYS A 20 18.16 -1.70 0.85
CA LYS A 20 19.10 -2.33 1.79
C LYS A 20 20.51 -1.73 1.59
N PRO A 21 21.18 -1.26 2.66
CA PRO A 21 22.55 -0.78 2.57
C PRO A 21 23.45 -1.86 1.94
N GLY A 22 23.99 -1.59 0.75
CA GLY A 22 24.85 -2.51 0.00
C GLY A 22 24.33 -2.98 -1.36
N SER A 23 23.11 -2.63 -1.79
CA SER A 23 22.58 -3.02 -3.09
C SER A 23 23.07 -2.16 -4.28
N LEU A 24 24.40 -1.93 -4.38
CA LEU A 24 25.19 -1.37 -5.50
C LEU A 24 25.67 0.09 -5.37
N VAL A 25 26.99 0.28 -5.13
CA VAL A 25 27.97 0.87 -6.06
C VAL A 25 29.35 0.27 -5.73
N GLU A 26 30.04 -0.13 -6.79
CA GLU A 26 31.40 -0.66 -6.94
C GLU A 26 32.40 -0.54 -5.77
N GLY A 27 33.00 -1.68 -5.41
CA GLY A 27 34.47 -1.73 -5.38
C GLY A 27 35.24 -1.35 -4.11
N LYS A 28 34.65 -1.26 -2.90
CA LYS A 28 35.44 -1.26 -1.64
C LYS A 28 34.70 -1.91 -0.46
N PRO A 29 35.33 -2.84 0.29
CA PRO A 29 34.79 -3.38 1.53
C PRO A 29 35.05 -2.39 2.66
N THR A 30 34.05 -1.60 3.03
CA THR A 30 34.13 -0.74 4.21
C THR A 30 33.55 -1.52 5.39
N THR A 31 34.36 -1.68 6.42
CA THR A 31 34.17 -2.53 7.61
C THR A 31 32.95 -2.16 8.47
N ASP A 32 32.28 -1.04 8.17
CA ASP A 32 31.09 -0.50 8.85
C ASP A 32 29.74 -0.96 8.27
N LYS A 33 29.75 -1.72 7.16
CA LYS A 33 28.52 -2.13 6.46
C LYS A 33 27.64 -3.12 7.24
N SER A 34 28.22 -3.88 8.18
CA SER A 34 27.51 -4.94 8.91
C SER A 34 26.45 -4.40 9.88
N SER A 35 26.80 -3.38 10.67
CA SER A 35 25.90 -2.78 11.67
C SER A 35 24.71 -2.08 11.01
N ALA A 36 24.95 -1.31 9.94
CA ALA A 36 23.90 -0.64 9.18
C ALA A 36 22.97 -1.63 8.45
N THR A 37 23.52 -2.72 7.90
CA THR A 37 22.73 -3.77 7.27
C THR A 37 21.86 -4.52 8.27
N LEU A 38 22.41 -4.80 9.47
CA LEU A 38 21.69 -5.45 10.55
C LEU A 38 20.60 -4.53 11.13
N ALA A 39 20.88 -3.24 11.30
CA ALA A 39 19.88 -2.25 11.72
C ALA A 39 18.72 -2.14 10.72
N TRP A 40 19.02 -2.14 9.40
CA TRP A 40 17.99 -2.19 8.36
C TRP A 40 17.19 -3.49 8.41
N SER A 41 17.85 -4.64 8.59
CA SER A 41 17.17 -5.94 8.68
C SER A 41 16.25 -6.04 9.90
N ILE A 42 16.66 -5.48 11.05
CA ILE A 42 15.82 -5.40 12.24
C ILE A 42 14.61 -4.49 11.98
N LYS A 43 14.82 -3.34 11.30
CA LYS A 43 13.73 -2.44 10.93
C LYS A 43 12.75 -3.11 9.95
N ALA A 44 13.27 -3.88 8.99
CA ALA A 44 12.47 -4.64 8.04
C ALA A 44 11.65 -5.75 8.71
N GLY A 45 12.26 -6.51 9.62
CA GLY A 45 11.57 -7.52 10.42
C GLY A 45 10.44 -6.91 11.25
N LYS A 46 10.72 -5.84 12.01
CA LYS A 46 9.70 -5.11 12.76
C LYS A 46 8.56 -4.62 11.87
N ALA A 47 8.86 -4.10 10.69
CA ALA A 47 7.83 -3.66 9.75
C ALA A 47 6.95 -4.83 9.26
N ALA A 48 7.55 -6.00 9.04
CA ALA A 48 6.81 -7.20 8.64
C ALA A 48 5.93 -7.75 9.77
N ASP A 49 6.45 -7.79 11.00
CA ASP A 49 5.69 -8.20 12.19
C ASP A 49 4.50 -7.28 12.44
N GLU A 50 4.70 -5.96 12.34
CA GLU A 50 3.62 -4.98 12.47
C GLU A 50 2.56 -5.13 11.36
N LEU A 51 2.96 -5.50 10.14
CA LEU A 51 2.01 -5.84 9.06
C LEU A 51 1.25 -7.12 9.39
N TYR A 52 1.93 -8.15 9.88
CA TYR A 52 1.32 -9.43 10.28
C TYR A 52 0.31 -9.25 11.43
N LEU A 53 0.66 -8.46 12.44
CA LEU A 53 -0.20 -8.16 13.58
C LEU A 53 -1.44 -7.37 13.17
N ALA A 54 -1.34 -6.51 12.16
CA ALA A 54 -2.46 -5.73 11.65
C ALA A 54 -3.44 -6.55 10.77
N LEU A 55 -3.14 -7.82 10.49
CA LEU A 55 -3.99 -8.70 9.70
C LEU A 55 -4.84 -9.61 10.58
N GLU A 56 -6.11 -9.75 10.17
CA GLU A 56 -7.05 -10.72 10.70
C GLU A 56 -6.54 -12.15 10.45
N PRO A 57 -6.86 -13.12 11.33
CA PRO A 57 -6.38 -14.51 11.22
C PRO A 57 -6.58 -15.14 9.85
N ASP A 58 -7.73 -14.92 9.22
CA ASP A 58 -8.08 -15.50 7.92
C ASP A 58 -7.18 -14.98 6.79
N GLN A 59 -6.73 -13.72 6.88
CA GLN A 59 -5.88 -13.07 5.88
C GLN A 59 -4.40 -13.49 6.00
N ARG A 60 -4.00 -14.04 7.15
CA ARG A 60 -2.61 -14.49 7.38
C ARG A 60 -2.23 -15.66 6.48
N THR A 61 -3.21 -16.45 6.05
CA THR A 61 -3.00 -17.55 5.08
C THR A 61 -2.40 -17.06 3.76
N HIS A 62 -2.67 -15.81 3.35
CA HIS A 62 -2.17 -15.26 2.10
C HIS A 62 -0.71 -14.80 2.13
N ILE A 63 -0.11 -14.70 3.31
CA ILE A 63 1.26 -14.15 3.51
C ILE A 63 2.27 -15.19 4.01
N VAL A 64 1.86 -16.45 4.15
CA VAL A 64 2.74 -17.57 4.50
C VAL A 64 3.90 -17.66 3.50
N GLY A 65 5.13 -17.65 4.00
CA GLY A 65 6.36 -17.66 3.19
C GLY A 65 6.89 -16.27 2.76
N LEU A 66 6.16 -15.18 3.05
CA LEU A 66 6.61 -13.80 2.81
C LEU A 66 7.00 -13.04 4.09
N GLU A 67 7.00 -13.72 5.23
CA GLU A 67 7.12 -13.17 6.59
C GLU A 67 8.34 -12.26 6.78
N ASN A 68 9.44 -12.51 6.08
CA ASN A 68 10.68 -11.74 6.22
C ASN A 68 10.80 -10.55 5.24
N ASN A 69 9.82 -10.35 4.37
CA ASN A 69 9.87 -9.29 3.36
C ASN A 69 8.64 -8.37 3.44
N PRO A 70 8.73 -7.24 4.15
CA PRO A 70 7.62 -6.31 4.33
C PRO A 70 7.12 -5.71 3.01
N VAL A 71 7.98 -5.54 2.02
CA VAL A 71 7.59 -5.04 0.68
C VAL A 71 6.75 -6.08 -0.05
N ALA A 72 7.12 -7.36 0.04
CA ALA A 72 6.36 -8.44 -0.58
C ALA A 72 5.00 -8.64 0.09
N ILE A 73 4.94 -8.57 1.42
CA ILE A 73 3.69 -8.59 2.19
C ILE A 73 2.78 -7.45 1.71
N TRP A 74 3.29 -6.22 1.66
CA TRP A 74 2.51 -5.07 1.23
C TRP A 74 2.00 -5.20 -0.20
N LYS A 75 2.84 -5.64 -1.14
CA LYS A 75 2.43 -5.89 -2.53
C LYS A 75 1.33 -6.95 -2.62
N LYS A 76 1.44 -8.03 -1.84
CA LYS A 76 0.42 -9.09 -1.80
C LYS A 76 -0.90 -8.56 -1.25
N LEU A 77 -0.86 -7.79 -0.16
CA LEU A 77 -2.05 -7.16 0.42
C LEU A 77 -2.72 -6.19 -0.56
N VAL A 78 -1.93 -5.36 -1.26
CA VAL A 78 -2.44 -4.50 -2.32
C VAL A 78 -3.11 -5.35 -3.41
N ALA A 79 -2.49 -6.43 -3.87
CA ALA A 79 -3.08 -7.28 -4.90
C ALA A 79 -4.39 -7.98 -4.46
N VAL A 80 -4.47 -8.41 -3.19
CA VAL A 80 -5.65 -9.10 -2.65
C VAL A 80 -6.80 -8.12 -2.38
N HIS A 81 -6.52 -6.97 -1.76
CA HIS A 81 -7.55 -6.04 -1.30
C HIS A 81 -7.88 -4.94 -2.29
N LEU A 82 -6.92 -4.50 -3.10
CA LEU A 82 -7.14 -3.54 -4.18
C LEU A 82 -7.20 -4.35 -5.48
N GLN A 83 -8.33 -5.02 -5.68
CA GLN A 83 -8.62 -5.76 -6.91
C GLN A 83 -8.77 -4.78 -8.09
N LYS A 84 -7.64 -4.33 -8.66
CA LYS A 84 -7.56 -3.36 -9.76
C LYS A 84 -7.98 -3.95 -11.12
N HIS A 85 -9.04 -4.75 -11.16
CA HIS A 85 -9.61 -5.28 -12.41
C HIS A 85 -10.69 -4.34 -12.98
N PRO A 86 -10.99 -4.39 -14.29
CA PRO A 86 -11.96 -3.51 -14.94
C PRO A 86 -13.31 -3.45 -14.22
N GLY A 87 -13.88 -4.59 -13.82
CA GLY A 87 -15.18 -4.63 -13.12
C GLY A 87 -15.25 -3.79 -11.83
N SER A 88 -14.22 -3.83 -10.97
CA SER A 88 -14.17 -3.02 -9.75
C SER A 88 -14.02 -1.54 -10.05
N ARG A 89 -13.32 -1.18 -11.14
CA ARG A 89 -13.22 0.21 -11.62
C ARG A 89 -14.56 0.72 -12.11
N PHE A 90 -15.26 -0.04 -12.95
CA PHE A 90 -16.60 0.33 -13.40
C PHE A 90 -17.57 0.50 -12.25
N LEU A 91 -17.54 -0.38 -11.25
CA LEU A 91 -18.35 -0.23 -10.04
C LEU A 91 -18.02 1.06 -9.27
N SER A 92 -16.73 1.42 -9.17
CA SER A 92 -16.33 2.67 -8.51
C SER A 92 -16.73 3.93 -9.29
N TYR A 93 -16.71 3.87 -10.64
CA TYR A 93 -17.20 4.95 -11.48
C TYR A 93 -18.72 5.11 -11.37
N ASP A 94 -19.45 4.00 -11.45
CA ASP A 94 -20.90 3.98 -11.27
C ASP A 94 -21.28 4.58 -9.91
N HIS A 95 -20.62 4.17 -8.84
CA HIS A 95 -20.80 4.75 -7.52
C HIS A 95 -20.51 6.26 -7.50
N PHE A 96 -19.36 6.69 -8.05
CA PHE A 96 -18.94 8.09 -8.06
C PHE A 96 -19.93 8.97 -8.83
N PHE A 97 -20.34 8.58 -10.03
CA PHE A 97 -21.29 9.34 -10.86
C PHE A 97 -22.72 9.29 -10.33
N SER A 98 -23.07 8.27 -9.54
CA SER A 98 -24.36 8.15 -8.88
C SER A 98 -24.49 8.97 -7.60
N ILE A 99 -23.43 9.64 -7.14
CA ILE A 99 -23.50 10.50 -5.95
C ILE A 99 -24.45 11.67 -6.22
N GLN A 100 -25.53 11.69 -5.45
CA GLN A 100 -26.49 12.80 -5.41
C GLN A 100 -26.59 13.35 -3.99
N LYS A 101 -26.90 14.65 -3.89
CA LYS A 101 -27.17 15.31 -2.61
C LYS A 101 -28.46 14.72 -2.02
N LYS A 102 -28.40 14.24 -0.78
CA LYS A 102 -29.60 13.81 -0.05
C LYS A 102 -30.34 15.03 0.53
N GLU A 103 -31.63 14.89 0.80
CA GLU A 103 -32.47 15.99 1.30
C GLU A 103 -31.91 16.59 2.60
N ASP A 104 -31.61 15.74 3.60
CA ASP A 104 -31.09 16.14 4.92
C ASP A 104 -29.56 16.26 5.01
N GLU A 105 -28.86 16.22 3.88
CA GLU A 105 -27.40 16.27 3.86
C GLU A 105 -26.86 17.69 3.67
N THR A 106 -25.81 18.02 4.44
CA THR A 106 -25.06 19.28 4.28
C THR A 106 -24.09 19.21 3.10
N LEU A 107 -23.79 20.35 2.48
CA LEU A 107 -22.84 20.40 1.36
C LEU A 107 -21.45 19.88 1.75
N THR A 108 -21.02 20.10 2.99
CA THR A 108 -19.73 19.59 3.48
C THR A 108 -19.71 18.06 3.55
N SER A 109 -20.79 17.43 4.02
CA SER A 109 -20.92 15.96 4.01
C SER A 109 -20.89 15.41 2.59
N LEU A 110 -21.62 16.05 1.66
CA LEU A 110 -21.60 15.68 0.25
C LEU A 110 -20.18 15.76 -0.33
N MET A 111 -19.45 16.85 -0.04
CA MET A 111 -18.08 17.04 -0.52
C MET A 111 -17.14 15.94 0.00
N THR A 112 -17.25 15.57 1.27
CA THR A 112 -16.49 14.45 1.85
C THR A 112 -16.77 13.14 1.11
N ARG A 113 -18.04 12.83 0.79
CA ARG A 113 -18.38 11.61 0.03
C ARG A 113 -17.79 11.62 -1.37
N ILE A 114 -17.80 12.77 -2.04
CA ILE A 114 -17.20 12.93 -3.37
C ILE A 114 -15.69 12.71 -3.30
N ASP A 115 -15.02 13.30 -2.32
CA ASP A 115 -13.58 13.14 -2.12
C ASP A 115 -13.20 11.68 -1.82
N GLU A 116 -13.96 11.01 -0.96
CA GLU A 116 -13.78 9.59 -0.64
C GLU A 116 -13.93 8.71 -1.89
N ALA A 117 -15.01 8.91 -2.67
CA ALA A 117 -15.25 8.16 -3.89
C ALA A 117 -14.18 8.43 -4.96
N MET A 118 -13.71 9.68 -5.08
CA MET A 118 -12.60 10.04 -5.98
C MET A 118 -11.29 9.35 -5.57
N VAL A 119 -11.00 9.24 -4.27
CA VAL A 119 -9.84 8.49 -3.78
C VAL A 119 -9.96 7.01 -4.10
N GLN A 120 -11.16 6.42 -4.00
CA GLN A 120 -11.38 5.02 -4.38
C GLN A 120 -11.13 4.78 -5.87
N VAL A 121 -11.66 5.63 -6.75
CA VAL A 121 -11.41 5.57 -8.19
C VAL A 121 -9.90 5.61 -8.48
N LYS A 122 -9.18 6.57 -7.88
CA LYS A 122 -7.73 6.69 -8.05
C LYS A 122 -6.95 5.47 -7.56
N ASN A 123 -7.37 4.87 -6.45
CA ASN A 123 -6.71 3.68 -5.90
C ASN A 123 -6.88 2.45 -6.82
N LEU A 124 -8.00 2.35 -7.52
CA LEU A 124 -8.31 1.24 -8.43
C LEU A 124 -7.69 1.43 -9.81
N CYS A 125 -7.32 2.65 -10.20
CA CYS A 125 -6.55 2.89 -11.41
C CYS A 125 -5.11 2.33 -11.27
N PRO A 126 -4.59 1.67 -12.32
CA PRO A 126 -3.17 1.32 -12.41
C PRO A 126 -2.31 2.58 -12.63
N ASP A 127 -1.03 2.52 -12.25
CA ASP A 127 -0.11 3.67 -12.35
C ASP A 127 0.18 4.08 -13.81
N LYS A 128 -0.02 3.15 -14.75
CA LYS A 128 -0.05 3.39 -16.19
C LYS A 128 -1.47 3.10 -16.65
N PHE A 129 -2.28 4.14 -16.77
CA PHE A 129 -3.66 4.05 -17.26
C PHE A 129 -3.78 4.96 -18.49
N SER A 130 -3.96 4.34 -19.65
CA SER A 130 -4.31 4.99 -20.91
C SER A 130 -5.80 4.86 -21.17
N LEU A 131 -6.32 5.65 -22.11
CA LEU A 131 -7.67 5.43 -22.65
C LEU A 131 -7.80 4.03 -23.29
N ASP A 132 -6.69 3.43 -23.73
CA ASP A 132 -6.65 2.07 -24.27
C ASP A 132 -6.91 0.99 -23.19
N ASP A 133 -6.80 1.32 -21.90
CA ASP A 133 -7.04 0.40 -20.78
C ASP A 133 -8.49 0.46 -20.24
N LEU A 134 -9.38 1.18 -20.94
CA LEU A 134 -10.80 1.30 -20.62
C LEU A 134 -11.62 0.05 -21.02
N ASP A 135 -11.16 -0.72 -22.01
CA ASP A 135 -11.77 -1.98 -22.48
C ASP A 135 -11.29 -3.22 -21.68
#